data_AF-A0A925SVM2-F1
#
_entry.id   AF-A0A925SVM2-F1
#
_cell.length_a   1.000
_cell.length_b   1.000
_cell.length_c   1.000
_cell.angle_alpha   90.00
_cell.angle_beta   90.00
_cell.angle_gamma   90.00
#
_symmetry.space_group_name_H-M   'P 1'
#
loop_
_entity.id
_entity.type
_entity.pdbx_description
1 polymer ?
#
loop_
_entity_poly.entity_id
_entity_poly.type
_entity_poly.pdbx_seq_one_letter_code
_entity_poly.pdbx_strand_id
1 'polypeptide(L)' 'MRDATPPEAPGAPDPRGMMTPQEIVHELDKYIVGQAEAKRAVAVAIRNRLRRLRVDDA' A
#
# COMPACT_ATOMS: atom_id res chain seq x y z
N MET A 1 -5.79 30.33 -8.26
CA MET A 1 -6.59 29.90 -7.09
C MET A 1 -6.00 28.58 -6.64
N ARG A 2 -5.53 28.48 -5.39
CA ARG A 2 -4.66 27.41 -4.90
C ARG A 2 -5.46 26.10 -4.76
N ASP A 3 -5.25 25.13 -5.65
CA ASP A 3 -5.57 23.73 -5.34
C ASP A 3 -4.42 23.17 -4.51
N ALA A 4 -4.43 23.52 -3.22
CA ALA A 4 -3.61 22.83 -2.24
C ALA A 4 -4.28 21.46 -2.00
N THR A 5 -3.86 20.44 -2.74
CA THR A 5 -4.12 19.05 -2.32
C THR A 5 -3.58 18.93 -0.90
N PRO A 6 -4.40 18.58 0.11
CA PRO A 6 -3.93 18.41 1.47
C PRO A 6 -2.79 17.38 1.49
N PRO A 7 -1.77 17.54 2.36
CA PRO A 7 -0.83 16.45 2.57
C PRO A 7 -1.63 15.25 3.07
N GLU A 8 -1.77 14.21 2.24
CA GLU A 8 -2.44 12.97 2.61
C GLU A 8 -1.83 12.47 3.91
N ALA A 9 -2.64 12.43 4.97
CA ALA A 9 -2.23 11.88 6.24
C ALA A 9 -1.76 10.43 6.02
N PRO A 10 -0.65 10.00 6.63
CA PRO A 10 -0.19 8.62 6.50
C PRO A 10 -1.28 7.69 7.03
N GLY A 11 -1.93 6.93 6.14
CA GLY A 11 -3.00 5.97 6.47
C GLY A 11 -4.38 6.23 5.87
N ALA A 12 -4.55 7.21 4.98
CA ALA A 12 -5.81 7.32 4.22
C ALA A 12 -5.95 6.13 3.25
N PRO A 13 -7.10 5.42 3.23
CA PRO A 13 -7.33 4.32 2.29
C PRO A 13 -7.28 4.83 0.85
N ASP A 14 -6.59 4.10 -0.03
CA ASP A 14 -6.49 4.42 -1.45
C ASP A 14 -7.92 4.48 -2.06
N PRO A 15 -8.35 5.62 -2.64
CA PRO A 15 -9.70 5.78 -3.20
C PRO A 15 -9.99 4.82 -4.38
N ARG A 16 -8.99 4.07 -4.85
CA ARG A 16 -9.10 3.06 -5.91
C ARG A 16 -9.36 1.65 -5.39
N GLY A 17 -9.66 1.48 -4.09
CA GLY A 17 -9.99 0.19 -3.47
C GLY A 17 -8.83 -0.80 -3.43
N MET A 18 -7.59 -0.31 -3.57
CA MET A 18 -6.39 -1.13 -3.60
C MET A 18 -5.65 -0.95 -2.28
N MET A 19 -5.47 -2.03 -1.50
CA MET A 19 -4.66 -1.94 -0.28
C MET A 19 -3.29 -1.29 -0.57
N THR A 20 -2.96 -0.30 0.25
CA THR A 20 -1.67 0.37 0.28
C THR A 20 -0.64 -0.55 0.95
N PRO A 21 0.67 -0.36 0.68
CA PRO A 21 1.69 -1.13 1.39
C PRO A 21 1.61 -1.01 2.92
N GLN A 22 1.17 0.14 3.45
CA GLN A 22 0.99 0.33 4.90
C GLN A 22 -0.16 -0.52 5.46
N GLU A 23 -1.29 -0.57 4.76
CA GLU A 23 -2.42 -1.43 5.17
C GLU A 23 -2.07 -2.92 5.11
N ILE A 24 -1.31 -3.33 4.09
CA ILE A 24 -0.81 -4.72 4.00
C ILE A 24 0.10 -5.04 5.19
N VAL A 25 1.03 -4.15 5.55
CA VAL A 25 1.89 -4.33 6.73
C VAL A 25 1.06 -4.42 8.01
N HIS A 26 0.05 -3.56 8.17
CA HIS A 26 -0.83 -3.58 9.33
C HIS A 26 -1.62 -4.90 9.44
N GLU A 27 -2.10 -5.43 8.31
CA GLU A 27 -2.76 -6.73 8.28
C GLU A 27 -1.81 -7.88 8.65
N LEU A 28 -0.57 -7.84 8.15
CA LEU A 28 0.45 -8.83 8.49
C LEU A 28 0.85 -8.77 9.97
N ASP A 29 0.81 -7.60 10.59
CA ASP A 29 1.13 -7.40 12.02
C ASP A 29 0.19 -8.17 12.96
N LYS A 30 -1.06 -8.43 12.52
CA LYS A 30 -2.04 -9.23 13.28
C LYS A 30 -1.64 -10.69 13.43
N TYR A 31 -0.83 -11.21 12.50
CA TYR A 31 -0.47 -12.63 12.41
C TYR A 31 1.04 -12.89 12.57
N ILE A 32 1.88 -11.88 12.33
CA ILE A 32 3.35 -12.00 12.31
C ILE A 32 3.95 -10.95 13.24
N VAL A 33 4.57 -11.41 14.33
CA VAL A 33 5.27 -10.54 15.30
C VAL A 33 6.70 -10.27 14.84
N GLY A 34 7.17 -9.02 14.98
CA GLY A 34 8.53 -8.63 14.61
C GLY A 34 8.72 -8.46 13.09
N GLN A 35 9.94 -8.66 12.56
CA GLN A 35 10.20 -8.71 11.10
C GLN A 35 9.68 -7.51 10.28
N ALA A 36 9.92 -6.29 10.77
CA ALA A 36 9.41 -5.06 10.14
C ALA A 36 9.89 -4.87 8.70
N GLU A 37 11.16 -5.19 8.42
CA GLU A 37 11.75 -5.07 7.08
C GLU A 37 11.12 -6.07 6.09
N ALA A 38 10.96 -7.33 6.50
CA ALA A 38 10.34 -8.36 5.68
C ALA A 38 8.89 -8.01 5.34
N LYS A 39 8.09 -7.54 6.32
CA LYS A 39 6.71 -7.12 6.09
C LYS A 39 6.62 -5.98 5.08
N ARG A 40 7.51 -4.99 5.17
CA ARG A 40 7.58 -3.89 4.19
C ARG A 40 7.97 -4.40 2.80
N ALA A 41 8.97 -5.28 2.70
CA ALA A 41 9.40 -5.85 1.43
C ALA A 41 8.27 -6.64 0.73
N VAL A 42 7.55 -7.47 1.48
CA VAL A 42 6.41 -8.25 0.97
C VAL A 42 5.27 -7.34 0.53
N ALA A 43 4.92 -6.33 1.33
CA ALA A 43 3.86 -5.38 0.99
C ALA A 43 4.16 -4.59 -0.31
N VAL A 44 5.42 -4.17 -0.50
CA VAL A 44 5.87 -3.51 -1.73
C VAL A 44 5.83 -4.49 -2.91
N ALA A 45 6.26 -5.73 -2.73
CA ALA A 45 6.22 -6.75 -3.79
C ALA A 45 4.78 -7.04 -4.26
N ILE A 46 3.83 -7.20 -3.33
CA ILE A 46 2.41 -7.37 -3.63
C ILE A 46 1.87 -6.17 -4.43
N ARG A 47 2.15 -4.94 -3.97
CA ARG A 47 1.72 -3.72 -4.67
C ARG A 47 2.30 -3.64 -6.08
N ASN A 48 3.58 -3.96 -6.24
CA ASN A 48 4.24 -3.97 -7.54
C ASN A 48 3.64 -5.01 -8.49
N ARG A 49 3.27 -6.19 -7.97
CA ARG A 49 2.56 -7.21 -8.76
C ARG A 49 1.20 -6.71 -9.23
N LEU A 50 0.39 -6.13 -8.33
CA LEU A 50 -0.93 -5.61 -8.66
C LEU A 50 -0.87 -4.44 -9.65
N ARG A 51 0.18 -3.60 -9.57
CA ARG A 51 0.42 -2.56 -10.57
C ARG A 51 0.68 -3.17 -11.94
N ARG A 52 1.54 -4.20 -12.03
CA ARG A 52 1.84 -4.88 -13.31
C ARG A 52 0.60 -5.51 -13.93
N LEU A 53 -0.19 -6.24 -13.13
CA LEU A 53 -1.43 -6.89 -13.60
C LEU A 53 -2.45 -5.91 -14.19
N ARG A 54 -2.44 -4.64 -13.78
CA ARG A 54 -3.33 -3.61 -14.35
C ARG A 54 -2.77 -2.91 -15.59
N VAL A 55 -1.49 -3.10 -15.88
CA VAL A 55 -0.84 -2.51 -17.07
C VAL A 55 -0.94 -3.48 -18.26
N ASP A 56 -1.09 -4.77 -18.02
CA ASP A 56 -1.21 -5.81 -19.06
C ASP A 56 -2.59 -5.83 -19.77
N ASP A 57 -3.56 -5.00 -19.34
CA ASP A 57 -4.91 -4.89 -19.91
C ASP A 57 -5.06 -3.68 -20.88
N ALA A 58 -3.96 -3.00 -21.23
CA ALA A 58 -3.94 -1.78 -22.06
C ALA A 58 -3.20 -1.96 -23.40
#